data_AF-G9P6E4-F1
#
_entry.id   AF-G9P6E4-F1
#
_cell.length_a   1.000
_cell.length_b   1.000
_cell.length_c   1.000
_cell.angle_alpha   90.00
_cell.angle_beta   90.00
_cell.angle_gamma   90.00
#
_symmetry.space_group_name_H-M   'P 1'
#
loop_
_entity.id
_entity.type
_entity.pdbx_description
1 polymer ?
#
loop_
_entity_poly.entity_id
_entity_poly.type
_entity_poly.pdbx_seq_one_letter_code
_entity_poly.pdbx_strand_id
1 'polypeptide(L)'
;MAKLYGISDLHVAYPLNATQWDLLQPKPPGTGLILAGDIGESATHLINVFERAKACFTHVFWVPGNHELYSVSPSVAKHPADNLRGEAKYNALVELARQYGVLTPEDDWMLWRRSDGVNVVIALIFTLYDYSFRPDDVSREGALDWAMEDNVWATDEALLHPDPYESRDEWCTALCERWEQKFSEYSARYPNTKFVIVNHWPLREDLVYIPKIPRFSLWCGTKRTQDWAEAGRFGADYGGAQVVVSGHLHVRRTDVKEGVRYEEVSLGYPRHWEMARDERKGVNEMLREILPGNESVTEGQRVWRPRG
;
A
#
# COMPACT_ATOMS: atom_id res chain seq x y z
N MET A 1 -12.84 -2.58 -21.75
CA MET A 1 -11.41 -2.96 -21.59
C MET A 1 -11.16 -3.20 -20.12
N ALA A 2 -10.37 -4.22 -19.78
CA ALA A 2 -10.01 -4.52 -18.39
C ALA A 2 -9.20 -3.37 -17.81
N LYS A 3 -9.72 -2.70 -16.78
CA LYS A 3 -9.04 -1.62 -16.06
C LYS A 3 -8.54 -2.13 -14.72
N LEU A 4 -7.47 -1.52 -14.21
CA LEU A 4 -6.99 -1.74 -12.85
C LEU A 4 -7.14 -0.43 -12.09
N TYR A 5 -7.87 -0.46 -10.99
CA TYR A 5 -8.02 0.69 -10.09
C TYR A 5 -7.23 0.48 -8.80
N GLY A 6 -6.93 1.57 -8.09
CA GLY A 6 -6.27 1.55 -6.79
C GLY A 6 -6.89 2.53 -5.80
N ILE A 7 -6.93 2.11 -4.55
CA ILE A 7 -7.29 2.93 -3.39
C ILE A 7 -6.63 2.35 -2.14
N SER A 8 -6.31 3.20 -1.16
CA SER A 8 -5.79 2.82 0.16
C SER A 8 -6.40 3.70 1.24
N ASP A 9 -6.04 3.41 2.49
CA ASP A 9 -6.36 4.29 3.63
C ASP A 9 -7.88 4.53 3.74
N LEU A 10 -8.67 3.46 3.58
CA LEU A 10 -10.11 3.53 3.68
C LEU A 10 -10.54 3.86 5.11
N HIS A 11 -9.80 3.39 6.12
CA HIS A 11 -10.07 3.63 7.54
C HIS A 11 -11.56 3.42 7.88
N VAL A 12 -12.13 2.26 7.52
CA VAL A 12 -13.58 2.01 7.64
C VAL A 12 -14.08 1.90 9.09
N ALA A 13 -13.18 2.02 10.08
CA ALA A 13 -13.57 2.29 11.46
C ALA A 13 -14.33 3.63 11.60
N TYR A 14 -14.08 4.59 10.70
CA TYR A 14 -14.85 5.83 10.61
C TYR A 14 -16.17 5.57 9.85
N PRO A 15 -17.34 5.78 10.49
CA PRO A 15 -18.64 5.45 9.88
C PRO A 15 -18.88 6.12 8.53
N LEU A 16 -18.40 7.36 8.35
CA LEU A 16 -18.50 8.06 7.07
C LEU A 16 -17.79 7.29 5.94
N ASN A 17 -16.56 6.82 6.19
CA ASN A 17 -15.80 6.09 5.18
C ASN A 17 -16.43 4.72 4.92
N ALA A 18 -16.90 4.02 5.96
CA ALA A 18 -17.62 2.75 5.81
C ALA A 18 -18.89 2.90 4.95
N THR A 19 -19.76 3.86 5.26
CA THR A 19 -20.98 4.12 4.48
C THR A 19 -20.66 4.48 3.03
N GLN A 20 -19.54 5.14 2.78
CA GLN A 20 -19.12 5.49 1.42
C GLN A 20 -18.59 4.27 0.66
N TRP A 21 -17.88 3.37 1.33
CA TRP A 21 -17.48 2.09 0.78
C TRP A 21 -18.69 1.22 0.38
N ASP A 22 -19.76 1.23 1.17
CA ASP A 22 -21.00 0.51 0.85
C ASP A 22 -21.61 0.97 -0.48
N LEU A 23 -21.33 2.21 -0.92
CA LEU A 23 -21.80 2.77 -2.20
C LEU A 23 -20.91 2.41 -3.40
N LEU A 24 -19.85 1.61 -3.22
CA LEU A 24 -18.98 1.16 -4.30
C LEU A 24 -19.78 0.45 -5.40
N GLN A 25 -19.63 0.87 -6.65
CA GLN A 25 -20.44 0.35 -7.76
C GLN A 25 -19.72 -0.78 -8.50
N PRO A 26 -20.46 -1.82 -8.96
CA PRO A 26 -19.89 -2.86 -9.81
C PRO A 26 -19.22 -2.31 -11.06
N LYS A 27 -18.07 -2.89 -11.42
CA LYS A 27 -17.32 -2.56 -12.63
C LYS A 27 -17.46 -3.68 -13.67
N PRO A 28 -17.17 -3.38 -14.95
CA PRO A 28 -17.24 -4.39 -16.00
C PRO A 28 -16.36 -5.62 -15.70
N PRO A 29 -16.74 -6.81 -16.20
CA PRO A 29 -15.93 -8.03 -16.04
C PRO A 29 -14.47 -7.85 -16.47
N GLY A 30 -13.57 -8.50 -15.73
CA GLY A 30 -12.12 -8.39 -15.92
C GLY A 30 -11.49 -7.14 -15.28
N THR A 31 -12.27 -6.28 -14.60
CA THR A 31 -11.72 -5.13 -13.87
C THR A 31 -11.09 -5.57 -12.54
N GLY A 32 -9.95 -4.98 -12.21
CA GLY A 32 -9.21 -5.21 -10.97
C GLY A 32 -9.26 -4.02 -10.01
N LEU A 33 -9.11 -4.30 -8.72
CA LEU A 33 -8.99 -3.30 -7.65
C LEU A 33 -7.81 -3.64 -6.73
N ILE A 34 -6.92 -2.68 -6.55
CA ILE A 34 -5.87 -2.69 -5.54
C ILE A 34 -6.36 -1.98 -4.28
N LEU A 35 -6.23 -2.66 -3.15
CA LEU A 35 -6.43 -2.18 -1.78
C LEU A 35 -5.04 -2.05 -1.13
N ALA A 36 -4.43 -0.87 -1.21
CA ALA A 36 -3.03 -0.64 -0.81
C ALA A 36 -2.84 -0.28 0.68
N GLY A 37 -3.40 -1.11 1.57
CA GLY A 37 -3.27 -0.99 3.02
C GLY A 37 -4.20 0.03 3.67
N ASP A 38 -4.25 -0.01 5.01
CA ASP A 38 -5.05 0.85 5.89
C ASP A 38 -6.56 0.85 5.56
N ILE A 39 -7.09 -0.35 5.34
CA ILE A 39 -8.50 -0.62 5.16
C ILE A 39 -9.26 -0.41 6.47
N GLY A 40 -8.73 -0.93 7.57
CA GLY A 40 -9.24 -0.75 8.92
C GLY A 40 -8.49 -1.60 9.94
N GLU A 41 -8.84 -1.46 11.22
CA GLU A 41 -8.04 -2.03 12.33
C GLU A 41 -8.45 -3.44 12.78
N SER A 42 -9.51 -4.03 12.20
CA SER A 42 -10.06 -5.32 12.63
C SER A 42 -10.35 -6.26 11.46
N ALA A 43 -10.33 -7.56 11.72
CA ALA A 43 -10.69 -8.55 10.72
C ALA A 43 -12.13 -8.38 10.22
N THR A 44 -13.06 -7.94 11.08
CA THR A 44 -14.44 -7.63 10.66
C THR A 44 -14.48 -6.49 9.64
N HIS A 45 -13.64 -5.47 9.79
CA HIS A 45 -13.53 -4.40 8.80
C HIS A 45 -13.04 -4.95 7.45
N LEU A 46 -12.01 -5.79 7.47
CA LEU A 46 -11.46 -6.41 6.25
C LEU A 46 -12.50 -7.28 5.55
N ILE A 47 -13.24 -8.12 6.30
CA ILE A 47 -14.33 -8.95 5.77
C ILE A 47 -15.33 -8.08 5.00
N ASN A 48 -15.89 -7.06 5.63
CA ASN A 48 -16.89 -6.19 5.02
C ASN A 48 -16.35 -5.52 3.74
N VAL A 49 -15.09 -5.08 3.77
CA VAL A 49 -14.46 -4.46 2.62
C VAL A 49 -14.23 -5.45 1.48
N PHE A 50 -13.71 -6.65 1.79
CA PHE A 50 -13.46 -7.70 0.80
C PHE A 50 -14.74 -8.21 0.16
N GLU A 51 -15.80 -8.44 0.94
CA GLU A 51 -17.12 -8.82 0.39
C GLU A 51 -17.62 -7.80 -0.62
N ARG A 52 -17.59 -6.51 -0.26
CA ARG A 52 -18.04 -5.44 -1.14
C ARG A 52 -17.14 -5.29 -2.37
N ALA A 53 -15.82 -5.39 -2.20
CA ALA A 53 -14.85 -5.35 -3.29
C ALA A 53 -15.09 -6.48 -4.29
N LYS A 54 -15.27 -7.72 -3.81
CA LYS A 54 -15.50 -8.91 -4.64
C LYS A 54 -16.87 -8.91 -5.32
N ALA A 55 -17.87 -8.27 -4.72
CA ALA A 55 -19.14 -8.02 -5.39
C ALA A 55 -19.04 -7.02 -6.55
N CYS A 56 -18.02 -6.16 -6.55
CA CYS A 56 -17.87 -5.08 -7.53
C CYS A 56 -16.77 -5.29 -8.57
N PHE A 57 -15.75 -6.10 -8.26
CA PHE A 57 -14.56 -6.29 -9.09
C PHE A 57 -14.25 -7.77 -9.30
N THR A 58 -13.75 -8.11 -10.49
CA THR A 58 -13.35 -9.48 -10.83
C THR A 58 -12.11 -9.91 -10.05
N HIS A 59 -11.09 -9.04 -10.06
CA HIS A 59 -9.84 -9.26 -9.35
C HIS A 59 -9.71 -8.23 -8.22
N VAL A 60 -9.34 -8.69 -7.03
CA VAL A 60 -9.08 -7.82 -5.89
C VAL A 60 -7.73 -8.21 -5.32
N PHE A 61 -6.87 -7.22 -5.14
CA PHE A 61 -5.51 -7.34 -4.63
C PHE A 61 -5.43 -6.54 -3.33
N TRP A 62 -4.81 -7.09 -2.31
CA TRP A 62 -4.64 -6.43 -1.03
C TRP A 62 -3.20 -6.57 -0.56
N VAL A 63 -2.67 -5.49 0.02
CA VAL A 63 -1.46 -5.51 0.84
C VAL A 63 -1.79 -4.88 2.19
N PRO A 64 -1.17 -5.31 3.30
CA PRO A 64 -1.43 -4.73 4.62
C PRO A 64 -0.84 -3.32 4.73
N GLY A 65 -1.51 -2.44 5.47
CA GLY A 65 -0.92 -1.23 6.04
C GLY A 65 -0.56 -1.41 7.52
N ASN A 66 -0.18 -0.33 8.20
CA ASN A 66 0.14 -0.39 9.63
C ASN A 66 -1.13 -0.62 10.47
N HIS A 67 -2.27 -0.04 10.10
CA HIS A 67 -3.50 -0.13 10.89
C HIS A 67 -4.03 -1.57 10.99
N GLU A 68 -3.91 -2.36 9.92
CA GLU A 68 -4.26 -3.79 9.98
C GLU A 68 -3.44 -4.57 11.00
N LEU A 69 -2.20 -4.14 11.23
CA LEU A 69 -1.26 -4.82 12.12
C LEU A 69 -1.37 -4.37 13.58
N TYR A 70 -2.16 -3.35 13.89
CA TYR A 70 -2.37 -2.88 15.26
C TYR A 70 -3.01 -3.94 16.14
N SER A 71 -2.36 -4.29 17.25
CA SER A 71 -2.97 -5.14 18.27
C SER A 71 -3.96 -4.33 19.09
N VAL A 72 -5.23 -4.74 19.05
CA VAL A 72 -6.29 -4.17 19.88
C VAL A 72 -6.41 -4.94 21.18
N SER A 73 -6.97 -4.32 22.22
CA SER A 73 -7.23 -5.01 23.49
C SER A 73 -8.14 -6.24 23.26
N PRO A 74 -7.85 -7.39 23.90
CA PRO A 74 -8.70 -8.59 23.80
C PRO A 74 -10.16 -8.33 24.18
N SER A 75 -10.43 -7.35 25.05
CA SER A 75 -11.80 -6.98 25.46
C SER A 75 -12.64 -6.36 24.34
N VAL A 76 -12.03 -5.87 23.27
CA VAL A 76 -12.73 -5.28 22.11
C VAL A 76 -12.56 -6.10 20.83
N ALA A 77 -11.81 -7.21 20.89
CA ALA A 77 -11.63 -8.13 19.77
C ALA A 77 -12.98 -8.77 19.37
N LYS A 78 -13.31 -8.71 18.09
CA LYS A 78 -14.57 -9.26 17.54
C LYS A 78 -14.33 -10.51 16.69
N HIS A 79 -13.07 -10.78 16.37
CA HIS A 79 -12.64 -11.93 15.59
C HIS A 79 -11.36 -12.54 16.20
N PRO A 80 -11.12 -13.86 16.08
CA PRO A 80 -9.91 -14.49 16.64
C PRO A 80 -8.61 -13.82 16.19
N ALA A 81 -8.52 -13.43 14.91
CA ALA A 81 -7.35 -12.73 14.37
C ALA A 81 -7.04 -11.39 15.05
N ASP A 82 -8.04 -10.73 15.66
CA ASP A 82 -7.83 -9.45 16.36
C ASP A 82 -7.03 -9.63 17.67
N ASN A 83 -6.95 -10.85 18.20
CA ASN A 83 -6.15 -11.18 19.39
C ASN A 83 -4.68 -11.49 19.06
N LEU A 84 -4.32 -11.54 17.77
CA LEU A 84 -2.96 -11.82 17.33
C LEU A 84 -2.15 -10.53 17.21
N ARG A 85 -0.83 -10.69 17.10
CA ARG A 85 0.12 -9.59 16.87
C ARG A 85 1.25 -10.01 15.93
N GLY A 86 2.00 -9.04 15.41
CA GLY A 86 3.15 -9.28 14.54
C GLY A 86 2.84 -10.18 13.33
N GLU A 87 3.81 -11.01 12.97
CA GLU A 87 3.74 -11.90 11.81
C GLU A 87 2.58 -12.90 11.91
N ALA A 88 2.23 -13.35 13.12
CA ALA A 88 1.07 -14.23 13.33
C ALA A 88 -0.25 -13.53 12.95
N LYS A 89 -0.40 -12.25 13.28
CA LYS A 89 -1.57 -11.46 12.85
C LYS A 89 -1.58 -11.30 11.34
N TYR A 90 -0.45 -10.91 10.76
CA TYR A 90 -0.29 -10.77 9.31
C TYR A 90 -0.74 -12.05 8.57
N ASN A 91 -0.21 -13.20 8.97
CA ASN A 91 -0.54 -14.49 8.37
C ASN A 91 -2.04 -14.82 8.51
N ALA A 92 -2.66 -14.53 9.66
CA ALA A 92 -4.09 -14.74 9.84
C ALA A 92 -4.94 -13.84 8.92
N LEU A 93 -4.50 -12.60 8.66
CA LEU A 93 -5.19 -11.69 7.73
C LEU A 93 -4.98 -12.09 6.26
N VAL A 94 -3.81 -12.67 5.91
CA VAL A 94 -3.58 -13.29 4.60
C VAL A 94 -4.55 -14.43 4.36
N GLU A 95 -4.67 -15.36 5.32
CA GLU A 95 -5.62 -16.47 5.21
C GLU A 95 -7.07 -16.00 5.15
N LEU A 96 -7.42 -14.95 5.89
CA LEU A 96 -8.72 -14.31 5.79
C LEU A 96 -8.97 -13.75 4.39
N ALA A 97 -8.04 -12.99 3.81
CA ALA A 97 -8.18 -12.45 2.46
C ALA A 97 -8.37 -13.57 1.41
N ARG A 98 -7.62 -14.67 1.54
CA ARG A 98 -7.74 -15.86 0.67
C ARG A 98 -9.13 -16.50 0.72
N GLN A 99 -9.77 -16.56 1.90
CA GLN A 99 -11.14 -17.08 2.03
C GLN A 99 -12.17 -16.29 1.21
N TYR A 100 -11.91 -15.00 0.98
CA TYR A 100 -12.75 -14.13 0.13
C TYR A 100 -12.28 -14.06 -1.32
N GLY A 101 -11.27 -14.83 -1.72
CA GLY A 101 -10.71 -14.81 -3.07
C GLY A 101 -10.05 -13.48 -3.43
N VAL A 102 -9.45 -12.82 -2.43
CA VAL A 102 -8.59 -11.64 -2.55
C VAL A 102 -7.14 -12.11 -2.61
N LEU A 103 -6.37 -11.57 -3.55
CA LEU A 103 -4.95 -11.89 -3.72
C LEU A 103 -4.09 -11.06 -2.77
N THR A 104 -3.07 -11.70 -2.20
CA THR A 104 -2.23 -11.18 -1.11
C THR A 104 -0.74 -11.17 -1.52
N PRO A 105 0.16 -10.54 -0.74
CA PRO A 105 1.60 -10.62 -1.01
C PRO A 105 2.15 -12.05 -1.05
N GLU A 106 1.54 -12.97 -0.30
CA GLU A 106 1.97 -14.37 -0.18
C GLU A 106 1.47 -15.26 -1.34
N ASP A 107 0.61 -14.76 -2.22
CA ASP A 107 0.13 -15.48 -3.40
C ASP A 107 1.04 -15.27 -4.63
N ASP A 108 0.87 -16.10 -5.65
CA ASP A 108 1.51 -15.89 -6.95
C ASP A 108 1.11 -14.52 -7.53
N TRP A 109 2.09 -13.72 -7.96
CA TRP A 109 1.84 -12.44 -8.60
C TRP A 109 1.19 -12.64 -9.97
N MET A 110 0.18 -11.82 -10.24
CA MET A 110 -0.66 -11.99 -11.42
C MET A 110 -0.02 -11.37 -12.65
N LEU A 111 0.08 -12.15 -13.73
CA LEU A 111 0.34 -11.61 -15.07
C LEU A 111 -0.96 -10.98 -15.61
N TRP A 112 -1.04 -9.65 -15.53
CA TRP A 112 -2.16 -8.86 -16.01
C TRP A 112 -2.08 -8.66 -17.53
N ARG A 113 -3.05 -9.22 -18.26
CA ARG A 113 -3.12 -9.13 -19.72
C ARG A 113 -3.93 -7.90 -20.13
N ARG A 114 -3.25 -6.91 -20.72
CA ARG A 114 -3.90 -5.70 -21.23
C ARG A 114 -4.46 -5.94 -22.63
N SER A 115 -5.44 -5.12 -23.02
CA SER A 115 -6.06 -5.19 -24.35
C SER A 115 -5.15 -4.71 -25.49
N ASP A 116 -4.08 -3.98 -25.18
CA ASP A 116 -3.05 -3.55 -26.14
C ASP A 116 -1.98 -4.63 -26.38
N GLY A 117 -2.11 -5.80 -25.73
CA GLY A 117 -1.17 -6.91 -25.87
C GLY A 117 0.07 -6.81 -24.99
N VAL A 118 0.26 -5.72 -24.24
CA VAL A 118 1.39 -5.57 -23.31
C VAL A 118 1.02 -6.17 -21.97
N ASN A 119 1.72 -7.22 -21.55
CA ASN A 119 1.51 -7.80 -20.23
C ASN A 119 2.29 -7.02 -19.17
N VAL A 120 1.75 -6.97 -17.95
CA VAL A 120 2.46 -6.47 -16.78
C VAL A 120 2.25 -7.43 -15.61
N VAL A 121 3.23 -7.53 -14.72
CA VAL A 121 3.09 -8.33 -13.49
C VAL A 121 2.60 -7.42 -12.36
N ILE A 122 1.50 -7.78 -11.71
CA ILE A 122 1.03 -7.09 -10.49
C ILE A 122 1.74 -7.72 -9.30
N ALA A 123 2.74 -7.02 -8.78
CA ALA A 123 3.54 -7.44 -7.63
C ALA A 123 2.96 -6.86 -6.35
N LEU A 124 2.56 -7.74 -5.44
CA LEU A 124 2.07 -7.38 -4.11
C LEU A 124 3.20 -7.63 -3.11
N ILE A 125 3.60 -6.60 -2.39
CA ILE A 125 4.66 -6.67 -1.38
C ILE A 125 4.22 -6.00 -0.07
N PHE A 126 4.94 -6.32 1.00
CA PHE A 126 4.74 -5.76 2.33
C PHE A 126 6.12 -5.52 2.96
N THR A 127 6.55 -4.27 3.07
CA THR A 127 7.92 -3.94 3.52
C THR A 127 8.01 -3.48 4.96
N LEU A 128 6.94 -2.92 5.54
CA LEU A 128 7.03 -2.13 6.77
C LEU A 128 8.04 -0.97 6.58
N TYR A 129 8.77 -0.61 7.65
CA TYR A 129 9.79 0.45 7.70
C TYR A 129 10.89 0.10 8.72
N ASP A 130 12.03 0.77 8.61
CA ASP A 130 13.24 0.55 9.43
C ASP A 130 13.85 1.87 9.96
N TYR A 131 13.07 2.94 10.00
CA TYR A 131 13.49 4.27 10.48
C TYR A 131 14.67 4.87 9.69
N SER A 132 14.98 4.34 8.49
CA SER A 132 16.07 4.84 7.65
C SER A 132 15.73 6.11 6.88
N PHE A 133 14.44 6.46 6.78
CA PHE A 133 13.96 7.77 6.30
C PHE A 133 14.13 8.86 7.37
N ARG A 134 15.37 8.97 7.85
CA ARG A 134 15.86 9.98 8.77
C ARG A 134 17.03 10.71 8.11
N PRO A 135 17.33 11.95 8.52
CA PRO A 135 18.55 12.64 8.12
C PRO A 135 19.80 11.79 8.41
N ASP A 136 20.80 11.89 7.54
CA ASP A 136 22.02 11.06 7.64
C ASP A 136 22.84 11.35 8.91
N ASP A 137 22.68 12.53 9.51
CA ASP A 137 23.31 12.94 10.77
C ASP A 137 22.56 12.43 12.03
N VAL A 138 21.35 11.88 11.87
CA VAL A 138 20.57 11.25 12.95
C VAL A 138 20.88 9.76 13.00
N SER A 139 21.38 9.27 14.14
CA SER A 139 21.63 7.83 14.32
C SER A 139 20.32 7.04 14.40
N ARG A 140 20.40 5.72 14.21
CA ARG A 140 19.20 4.87 14.32
C ARG A 140 18.66 4.89 15.76
N GLU A 141 19.54 4.82 16.74
CA GLU A 141 19.20 4.80 18.16
C GLU A 141 18.56 6.13 18.60
N GLY A 142 19.01 7.25 18.04
CA GLY A 142 18.47 8.59 18.32
C GLY A 142 17.26 8.99 17.47
N ALA A 143 16.79 8.13 16.56
CA ALA A 143 15.75 8.49 15.60
C ALA A 143 14.42 8.85 16.29
N LEU A 144 14.00 8.08 17.30
CA LEU A 144 12.76 8.33 18.03
C LEU A 144 12.85 9.61 18.86
N ASP A 145 13.98 9.84 19.54
CA ASP A 145 14.22 11.08 20.29
C ASP A 145 14.19 12.30 19.35
N TRP A 146 14.81 12.18 18.17
CA TRP A 146 14.74 13.20 17.13
C TRP A 146 13.30 13.49 16.69
N ALA A 147 12.45 12.49 16.47
CA ALA A 147 11.04 12.76 16.15
C ALA A 147 10.29 13.42 17.33
N MET A 148 10.59 13.01 18.56
CA MET A 148 9.95 13.54 19.77
C MET A 148 10.28 15.01 20.06
N GLU A 149 11.44 15.53 19.62
CA GLU A 149 11.74 16.97 19.73
C GLU A 149 10.67 17.85 19.07
N ASP A 150 9.99 17.34 18.03
CA ASP A 150 8.87 18.01 17.35
C ASP A 150 7.49 17.47 17.81
N ASN A 151 7.44 16.70 18.90
CA ASN A 151 6.24 16.01 19.40
C ASN A 151 5.61 15.06 18.38
N VAL A 152 6.42 14.43 17.52
CA VAL A 152 5.96 13.45 16.54
C VAL A 152 6.20 12.05 17.08
N TRP A 153 5.13 11.27 17.18
CA TRP A 153 5.17 9.88 17.63
C TRP A 153 4.09 9.06 16.92
N ALA A 154 4.48 7.97 16.25
CA ALA A 154 3.52 7.09 15.61
C ALA A 154 2.84 6.16 16.63
N THR A 155 1.54 5.94 16.47
CA THR A 155 0.79 4.95 17.27
C THR A 155 1.37 3.54 17.12
N ASP A 156 2.02 3.26 15.99
CA ASP A 156 2.74 2.02 15.72
C ASP A 156 3.69 1.62 16.84
N GLU A 157 4.36 2.58 17.49
CA GLU A 157 5.28 2.33 18.61
C GLU A 157 4.63 1.60 19.78
N ALA A 158 3.31 1.79 19.95
CA ALA A 158 2.54 1.16 21.00
C ALA A 158 1.77 -0.07 20.53
N LEU A 159 1.31 -0.10 19.27
CA LEU A 159 0.33 -1.08 18.80
C LEU A 159 0.83 -2.04 17.73
N LEU A 160 1.91 -1.71 16.99
CA LEU A 160 2.47 -2.56 15.93
C LEU A 160 3.65 -3.35 16.50
N HIS A 161 3.34 -4.50 17.08
CA HIS A 161 4.36 -5.39 17.64
C HIS A 161 5.06 -6.20 16.53
N PRO A 162 6.39 -6.33 16.55
CA PRO A 162 7.15 -7.00 15.51
C PRO A 162 7.33 -8.51 15.70
N ASP A 163 6.63 -9.15 16.63
CA ASP A 163 6.82 -10.58 16.92
C ASP A 163 6.78 -11.43 15.62
N PRO A 164 7.68 -12.42 15.44
CA PRO A 164 8.68 -12.90 16.39
C PRO A 164 10.03 -12.14 16.34
N TYR A 165 10.16 -11.12 15.50
CA TYR A 165 11.38 -10.34 15.34
C TYR A 165 11.62 -9.44 16.56
N GLU A 166 12.88 -9.10 16.87
CA GLU A 166 13.20 -8.28 18.04
C GLU A 166 12.80 -6.81 17.83
N SER A 167 12.73 -6.37 16.57
CA SER A 167 12.38 -5.01 16.18
C SER A 167 11.62 -4.95 14.85
N ARG A 168 10.99 -3.80 14.58
CA ARG A 168 10.34 -3.52 13.29
C ARG A 168 11.38 -3.42 12.16
N ASP A 169 12.61 -3.01 12.48
CA ASP A 169 13.76 -2.97 11.59
C ASP A 169 14.13 -4.36 11.07
N GLU A 170 14.24 -5.33 11.98
CA GLU A 170 14.55 -6.73 11.63
C GLU A 170 13.43 -7.35 10.81
N TRP A 171 12.17 -7.08 11.18
CA TRP A 171 11.04 -7.55 10.40
C TRP A 171 11.03 -6.93 8.99
N CYS A 172 11.25 -5.62 8.88
CA CYS A 172 11.39 -4.92 7.60
C CYS A 172 12.52 -5.52 6.75
N THR A 173 13.66 -5.80 7.36
CA THR A 173 14.82 -6.42 6.69
C THR A 173 14.47 -7.80 6.13
N ALA A 174 13.87 -8.67 6.95
CA ALA A 174 13.46 -10.01 6.55
C ALA A 174 12.39 -9.99 5.45
N LEU A 175 11.44 -9.07 5.53
CA LEU A 175 10.44 -8.85 4.49
C LEU A 175 11.10 -8.41 3.18
N CYS A 176 12.02 -7.44 3.23
CA CYS A 176 12.73 -6.97 2.04
C CYS A 176 13.48 -8.13 1.35
N GLU A 177 14.25 -8.92 2.09
CA GLU A 177 14.97 -10.08 1.55
C GLU A 177 14.04 -11.08 0.86
N ARG A 178 12.90 -11.38 1.47
CA ARG A 178 11.89 -12.28 0.92
C ARG A 178 11.35 -11.76 -0.43
N TRP A 179 11.01 -10.47 -0.52
CA TRP A 179 10.45 -9.91 -1.74
C TRP A 179 11.51 -9.72 -2.85
N GLU A 180 12.76 -9.40 -2.50
CA GLU A 180 13.87 -9.34 -3.46
C GLU A 180 14.07 -10.69 -4.17
N GLN A 181 13.98 -11.80 -3.43
CA GLN A 181 14.01 -13.16 -3.99
C GLN A 181 12.82 -13.40 -4.92
N LYS A 182 11.61 -13.07 -4.49
CA LYS A 182 10.39 -13.22 -5.31
C LYS A 182 10.43 -12.38 -6.59
N PHE A 183 10.97 -11.16 -6.54
CA PHE A 183 11.21 -10.36 -7.74
C PHE A 183 12.17 -11.04 -8.71
N SER A 184 13.25 -11.63 -8.20
CA SER A 184 14.23 -12.35 -9.02
C SER A 184 13.60 -13.56 -9.71
N GLU A 185 12.76 -14.32 -9.00
CA GLU A 185 12.01 -15.45 -9.55
C GLU A 185 11.05 -15.01 -10.65
N TYR A 186 10.26 -13.96 -10.41
CA TYR A 186 9.29 -13.45 -11.39
C TYR A 186 9.95 -12.79 -12.59
N SER A 187 11.11 -12.14 -12.39
CA SER A 187 11.96 -11.63 -13.45
C SER A 187 12.40 -12.75 -14.39
N ALA A 188 12.86 -13.89 -13.86
CA ALA A 188 13.26 -15.04 -14.67
C ALA A 188 12.05 -15.71 -15.37
N ARG A 189 10.89 -15.76 -14.70
CA ARG A 189 9.65 -16.35 -15.25
C ARG A 189 9.03 -15.50 -16.35
N TYR A 190 9.13 -14.18 -16.26
CA TYR A 190 8.54 -13.21 -17.20
C TYR A 190 9.59 -12.19 -17.65
N PRO A 191 10.60 -12.62 -18.43
CA PRO A 191 11.74 -11.78 -18.77
C PRO A 191 11.31 -10.50 -19.49
N ASN A 192 11.95 -9.39 -19.13
CA ASN A 192 11.73 -8.03 -19.65
C ASN A 192 10.30 -7.49 -19.47
N THR A 193 9.47 -8.15 -18.67
CA THR A 193 8.10 -7.70 -18.37
C THR A 193 8.13 -6.58 -17.33
N LYS A 194 7.31 -5.55 -17.52
CA LYS A 194 7.15 -4.45 -16.57
C LYS A 194 6.27 -4.84 -15.39
N PHE A 195 6.50 -4.21 -14.25
CA PHE A 195 5.78 -4.47 -13.01
C PHE A 195 4.86 -3.31 -12.62
N VAL A 196 3.70 -3.64 -12.05
CA VAL A 196 2.97 -2.74 -11.15
C VAL A 196 3.27 -3.20 -9.74
N ILE A 197 4.07 -2.43 -9.01
CA ILE A 197 4.46 -2.77 -7.64
C ILE A 197 3.46 -2.11 -6.68
N VAL A 198 2.92 -2.88 -5.75
CA VAL A 198 1.96 -2.41 -4.75
C VAL A 198 2.55 -2.63 -3.36
N ASN A 199 2.68 -1.55 -2.60
CA ASN A 199 3.12 -1.56 -1.20
C ASN A 199 2.38 -0.45 -0.46
N HIS A 200 2.03 -0.63 0.80
CA HIS A 200 1.39 0.45 1.55
C HIS A 200 2.33 1.66 1.73
N TRP A 201 3.58 1.40 2.12
CA TRP A 201 4.62 2.41 2.28
C TRP A 201 5.23 2.83 0.93
N PRO A 202 5.51 4.12 0.72
CA PRO A 202 6.33 4.58 -0.39
C PRO A 202 7.68 3.86 -0.46
N LEU A 203 8.12 3.46 -1.65
CA LEU A 203 9.41 2.76 -1.85
C LEU A 203 10.62 3.71 -1.89
N ARG A 204 10.40 5.03 -1.84
CA ARG A 204 11.47 6.03 -1.93
C ARG A 204 11.25 7.15 -0.94
N GLU A 205 12.33 7.61 -0.32
CA GLU A 205 12.29 8.71 0.65
C GLU A 205 11.84 10.01 -0.01
N ASP A 206 12.27 10.26 -1.25
CA ASP A 206 11.96 11.48 -2.01
C ASP A 206 10.49 11.57 -2.50
N LEU A 207 9.68 10.55 -2.20
CA LEU A 207 8.22 10.56 -2.35
C LEU A 207 7.50 10.92 -1.05
N VAL A 208 8.18 10.94 0.09
CA VAL A 208 7.58 11.37 1.36
C VAL A 208 7.46 12.88 1.37
N TYR A 209 6.23 13.39 1.45
CA TYR A 209 5.95 14.82 1.54
C TYR A 209 4.81 15.07 2.51
N ILE A 210 5.17 15.38 3.74
CA ILE A 210 4.24 15.63 4.85
C ILE A 210 4.70 16.87 5.61
N PRO A 211 4.65 18.06 4.99
CA PRO A 211 5.34 19.27 5.47
C PRO A 211 4.87 19.76 6.85
N LYS A 212 3.70 19.30 7.32
CA LYS A 212 3.18 19.63 8.65
C LYS A 212 3.79 18.78 9.77
N ILE A 213 4.30 17.59 9.44
CA ILE A 213 4.88 16.62 10.37
C ILE A 213 6.07 15.90 9.71
N PRO A 214 7.10 16.63 9.26
CA PRO A 214 8.17 16.07 8.43
C PRO A 214 8.93 14.93 9.12
N ARG A 215 9.12 14.99 10.44
CA ARG A 215 9.81 13.93 11.20
C ARG A 215 9.03 12.62 11.31
N PHE A 216 7.77 12.58 10.84
CA PHE A 216 7.02 11.34 10.72
C PHE A 216 7.57 10.43 9.60
N SER A 217 8.51 10.93 8.79
CA SER A 217 9.21 10.17 7.75
C SER A 217 9.80 8.85 8.25
N LEU A 218 10.19 8.75 9.53
CA LEU A 218 10.73 7.52 10.13
C LEU A 218 9.85 6.28 9.92
N TRP A 219 8.53 6.46 9.93
CA TRP A 219 7.56 5.38 9.82
C TRP A 219 7.05 5.19 8.38
N CYS A 220 7.64 5.89 7.41
CA CYS A 220 7.13 5.95 6.04
C CYS A 220 7.82 4.99 5.05
N GLY A 221 8.81 4.20 5.47
CA GLY A 221 9.42 3.18 4.60
C GLY A 221 10.89 2.88 4.95
N THR A 222 11.63 2.39 3.95
CA THR A 222 13.05 2.03 4.07
C THR A 222 13.86 2.45 2.85
N LYS A 223 15.07 2.99 3.06
CA LYS A 223 16.06 3.32 2.03
C LYS A 223 16.47 2.09 1.21
N ARG A 224 16.29 0.86 1.73
CA ARG A 224 16.60 -0.39 1.01
C ARG A 224 15.79 -0.57 -0.28
N THR A 225 14.62 0.06 -0.37
CA THR A 225 13.69 -0.08 -1.50
C THR A 225 13.84 0.99 -2.59
N GLN A 226 14.77 1.93 -2.41
CA GLN A 226 14.91 3.13 -3.25
C GLN A 226 15.03 2.84 -4.75
N ASP A 227 15.72 1.75 -5.11
CA ASP A 227 16.04 1.34 -6.48
C ASP A 227 15.19 0.16 -6.98
N TRP A 228 14.19 -0.29 -6.20
CA TRP A 228 13.39 -1.48 -6.55
C TRP A 228 12.57 -1.32 -7.84
N ALA A 229 12.33 -0.08 -8.26
CA ALA A 229 11.63 0.23 -9.49
C ALA A 229 12.53 0.16 -10.74
N GLU A 230 13.85 0.14 -10.56
CA GLU A 230 14.82 0.22 -11.65
C GLU A 230 14.93 -1.11 -12.41
N ALA A 231 15.01 -1.03 -13.75
CA ALA A 231 15.25 -2.21 -14.57
C ALA A 231 16.62 -2.82 -14.24
N GLY A 232 16.73 -4.15 -14.27
CA GLY A 232 17.95 -4.87 -13.94
C GLY A 232 18.20 -5.10 -12.44
N ARG A 233 17.45 -4.43 -11.55
CA ARG A 233 17.68 -4.47 -10.09
C ARG A 233 17.61 -5.88 -9.48
N PHE A 234 16.71 -6.71 -9.98
CA PHE A 234 16.49 -8.10 -9.53
C PHE A 234 16.95 -9.13 -10.58
N GLY A 235 18.01 -8.78 -11.33
CA GLY A 235 18.56 -9.61 -12.41
C GLY A 235 18.39 -8.95 -13.78
N ALA A 236 19.21 -9.36 -14.75
CA ALA A 236 19.30 -8.72 -16.07
C ALA A 236 17.97 -8.66 -16.84
N ASP A 237 17.07 -9.60 -16.57
CA ASP A 237 15.75 -9.69 -17.21
C ASP A 237 14.65 -8.90 -16.46
N TYR A 238 14.98 -8.23 -15.35
CA TYR A 238 13.98 -7.50 -14.57
C TYR A 238 13.61 -6.23 -15.32
N GLY A 239 12.38 -6.17 -15.84
CA GLY A 239 11.91 -5.05 -16.65
C GLY A 239 11.79 -3.72 -15.88
N GLY A 240 11.83 -3.73 -14.55
CA GLY A 240 11.56 -2.56 -13.71
C GLY A 240 10.05 -2.30 -13.54
N ALA A 241 9.73 -1.29 -12.75
CA ALA A 241 8.36 -0.85 -12.58
C ALA A 241 7.89 0.00 -13.78
N GLN A 242 6.60 -0.09 -14.08
CA GLN A 242 5.87 0.90 -14.86
C GLN A 242 5.09 1.83 -13.91
N VAL A 243 4.51 1.25 -12.84
CA VAL A 243 3.77 1.99 -11.82
C VAL A 243 4.11 1.42 -10.45
N VAL A 244 4.29 2.29 -9.46
CA VAL A 244 4.33 1.92 -8.05
C VAL A 244 3.12 2.54 -7.36
N VAL A 245 2.34 1.74 -6.64
CA VAL A 245 1.11 2.17 -5.96
C VAL A 245 1.33 2.10 -4.45
N SER A 246 1.07 3.20 -3.76
CA SER A 246 1.18 3.31 -2.30
C SER A 246 0.08 4.13 -1.66
N GLY A 247 0.04 4.13 -0.33
CA GLY A 247 -0.87 4.90 0.51
C GLY A 247 -0.10 5.61 1.62
N HIS A 248 -0.57 5.43 2.85
CA HIS A 248 0.09 5.76 4.13
C HIS A 248 0.20 7.26 4.43
N LEU A 249 0.61 8.06 3.46
CA LEU A 249 0.91 9.48 3.67
C LEU A 249 -0.36 10.32 3.84
N HIS A 250 -1.49 9.86 3.27
CA HIS A 250 -2.71 10.65 3.12
C HIS A 250 -2.51 11.89 2.21
N VAL A 251 -1.63 11.74 1.22
CA VAL A 251 -1.16 12.82 0.34
C VAL A 251 -1.40 12.42 -1.11
N ARG A 252 -2.68 12.20 -1.43
CA ARG A 252 -3.14 11.71 -2.73
C ARG A 252 -2.59 12.49 -3.91
N ARG A 253 -1.73 11.86 -4.71
CA ARG A 253 -1.07 12.49 -5.86
C ARG A 253 -0.47 11.47 -6.83
N THR A 254 0.04 11.98 -7.94
CA THR A 254 0.86 11.25 -8.90
C THR A 254 2.22 11.93 -9.02
N ASP A 255 3.30 11.17 -8.93
CA ASP A 255 4.66 11.62 -9.23
C ASP A 255 5.22 10.81 -10.39
N VAL A 256 6.15 11.39 -11.16
CA VAL A 256 6.96 10.66 -12.13
C VAL A 256 8.42 10.88 -11.78
N LYS A 257 9.14 9.77 -11.54
CA LYS A 257 10.57 9.76 -11.25
C LYS A 257 11.22 8.62 -12.02
N GLU A 258 12.30 8.92 -12.74
CA GLU A 258 13.10 7.95 -13.48
C GLU A 258 12.25 7.11 -14.45
N GLY A 259 11.27 7.75 -15.10
CA GLY A 259 10.34 7.11 -16.03
C GLY A 259 9.26 6.23 -15.37
N VAL A 260 9.22 6.15 -14.03
CA VAL A 260 8.24 5.37 -13.27
C VAL A 260 7.17 6.30 -12.72
N ARG A 261 5.91 5.89 -12.85
CA ARG A 261 4.76 6.61 -12.25
C ARG A 261 4.52 6.09 -10.83
N TYR A 262 4.54 6.98 -9.86
CA TYR A 262 4.21 6.69 -8.46
C TYR A 262 2.83 7.25 -8.15
N GLU A 263 1.94 6.39 -7.67
CA GLU A 263 0.55 6.72 -7.36
C GLU A 263 0.31 6.58 -5.87
N GLU A 264 0.20 7.71 -5.17
CA GLU A 264 -0.34 7.74 -3.82
C GLU A 264 -1.87 7.80 -3.94
N VAL A 265 -2.53 6.74 -3.47
CA VAL A 265 -3.96 6.46 -3.72
C VAL A 265 -4.81 6.49 -2.45
N SER A 266 -4.32 7.16 -1.40
CA SER A 266 -5.02 7.30 -0.12
C SER A 266 -6.37 7.98 -0.27
N LEU A 267 -7.39 7.44 0.40
CA LEU A 267 -8.61 8.19 0.72
C LEU A 267 -8.38 9.02 1.99
N GLY A 268 -7.83 8.38 3.02
CA GLY A 268 -7.53 8.97 4.32
C GLY A 268 -8.77 9.15 5.21
N TYR A 269 -8.55 9.79 6.36
CA TYR A 269 -9.62 10.13 7.29
C TYR A 269 -10.69 11.04 6.65
N PRO A 270 -11.93 11.07 7.18
CA PRO A 270 -13.02 11.92 6.67
C PRO A 270 -12.68 13.37 6.30
N ARG A 271 -11.75 13.99 7.02
CA ARG A 271 -11.31 15.38 6.78
C ARG A 271 -10.37 15.52 5.57
N HIS A 272 -9.63 14.47 5.23
CA HIS A 272 -8.64 14.52 4.13
C HIS A 272 -9.30 14.60 2.75
N TRP A 273 -10.53 14.09 2.63
CA TRP A 273 -11.27 14.07 1.37
C TRP A 273 -12.59 14.87 1.44
N GLU A 274 -12.70 15.77 2.43
CA GLU A 274 -13.85 16.66 2.62
C GLU A 274 -14.11 17.52 1.37
N MET A 275 -13.06 18.07 0.76
CA MET A 275 -13.19 18.85 -0.49
C MET A 275 -13.80 18.04 -1.64
N ALA A 276 -13.50 16.74 -1.73
CA ALA A 276 -14.11 15.87 -2.74
C ALA A 276 -15.61 15.67 -2.46
N ARG A 277 -15.96 15.47 -1.18
CA ARG A 277 -17.34 15.32 -0.74
C ARG A 277 -18.18 16.57 -0.96
N ASP A 278 -17.61 17.75 -0.77
CA ASP A 278 -18.28 19.02 -1.06
C ASP A 278 -18.64 19.15 -2.55
N GLU A 279 -17.84 18.54 -3.42
CA GLU A 279 -18.12 18.38 -4.86
C GLU A 279 -19.04 17.20 -5.19
N ARG A 280 -19.62 16.56 -4.17
CA ARG A 280 -20.48 15.37 -4.27
C ARG A 280 -19.78 14.15 -4.87
N LYS A 281 -18.46 14.06 -4.71
CA LYS A 281 -17.69 12.87 -5.07
C LYS A 281 -17.69 11.88 -3.90
N GLY A 282 -17.84 10.61 -4.22
CA GLY A 282 -17.79 9.50 -3.26
C GLY A 282 -16.66 8.54 -3.60
N VAL A 283 -16.73 7.33 -3.02
CA VAL A 283 -15.70 6.30 -3.22
C VAL A 283 -15.42 5.98 -4.70
N ASN A 284 -16.44 6.03 -5.56
CA ASN A 284 -16.33 5.64 -6.95
C ASN A 284 -15.49 6.62 -7.77
N GLU A 285 -15.63 7.92 -7.51
CA GLU A 285 -14.83 8.99 -8.11
C GLU A 285 -13.42 9.06 -7.50
N MET A 286 -13.28 8.56 -6.27
CA MET A 286 -12.00 8.47 -5.56
C MET A 286 -11.21 7.19 -5.90
N LEU A 287 -11.60 6.39 -6.89
CA LEU A 287 -10.74 5.31 -7.38
C LEU A 287 -9.69 5.85 -8.35
N ARG A 288 -8.40 5.61 -8.10
CA ARG A 288 -7.34 5.96 -9.04
C ARG A 288 -7.29 4.92 -10.14
N GLU A 289 -7.32 5.33 -11.40
CA GLU A 289 -7.02 4.42 -12.50
C GLU A 289 -5.51 4.17 -12.60
N ILE A 290 -5.10 2.92 -12.38
CA ILE A 290 -3.71 2.46 -12.43
C ILE A 290 -3.36 1.95 -13.82
N LEU A 291 -4.20 1.10 -14.43
CA LEU A 291 -4.03 0.66 -15.82
C LEU A 291 -5.35 0.81 -16.60
N PRO A 292 -5.30 1.20 -17.89
CA PRO A 292 -4.10 1.55 -18.67
C PRO A 292 -3.41 2.84 -18.19
N GLY A 293 -4.11 3.68 -17.43
CA GLY A 293 -3.63 4.99 -17.01
C GLY A 293 -3.98 6.04 -18.07
N ASN A 294 -4.50 7.19 -17.65
CA ASN A 294 -5.11 8.17 -18.55
C ASN A 294 -4.18 9.34 -18.90
N GLU A 295 -2.92 9.32 -18.48
CA GLU A 295 -2.03 10.48 -18.57
C GLU A 295 -0.67 10.14 -19.16
N SER A 296 -0.16 11.06 -19.98
CA SER A 296 1.21 11.05 -20.48
C SER A 296 2.17 11.20 -19.30
N VAL A 297 3.08 10.24 -19.13
CA VAL A 297 4.14 10.26 -18.12
C VAL A 297 5.18 11.31 -18.54
N THR A 298 5.28 12.42 -17.80
CA THR A 298 6.32 13.43 -18.01
C THR A 298 7.31 13.38 -16.86
N GLU A 299 8.60 13.22 -17.13
CA GLU A 299 9.63 13.14 -16.09
C GLU A 299 9.59 14.35 -15.14
N GLY A 300 9.70 14.10 -13.83
CA GLY A 300 9.62 15.14 -12.80
C GLY A 300 8.22 15.73 -12.55
N GLN A 301 7.19 15.23 -13.24
CA GLN A 301 5.81 15.67 -13.03
C GLN A 301 5.31 15.30 -11.64
N ARG A 302 4.62 16.26 -11.00
CA ARG A 302 3.85 16.05 -9.76
C ARG A 302 2.45 16.61 -9.93
N VAL A 303 1.43 15.77 -9.76
CA VAL A 303 0.01 16.15 -9.88
C VAL A 303 -0.71 15.86 -8.57
N TRP A 304 -1.14 16.92 -7.90
CA TRP A 304 -1.98 16.84 -6.70
C TRP A 304 -3.38 16.36 -7.04
N ARG A 305 -3.89 15.36 -6.33
CA ARG A 305 -5.21 14.78 -6.59
C ARG A 305 -6.13 14.74 -5.37
N PRO A 306 -6.34 15.85 -4.64
CA PRO A 306 -7.18 15.85 -3.44
C PRO A 306 -8.68 15.56 -3.70
N ARG A 307 -9.09 15.45 -4.97
CA ARG A 307 -10.50 15.34 -5.41
C ARG A 307 -10.74 14.17 -6.38
N GLY A 308 -9.88 13.15 -6.35
CA GLY A 308 -9.90 12.00 -7.27
C GLY A 308 -8.65 11.95 -8.14
#